data_AF-A0AA51M783-F1
#
_entry.id   AF-A0AA51M783-F1
#
_cell.length_a   1.000
_cell.length_b   1.000
_cell.length_c   1.000
_cell.angle_alpha   90.00
_cell.angle_beta   90.00
_cell.angle_gamma   90.00
#
_symmetry.space_group_name_H-M   'P 1'
#
loop_
_entity.id
_entity.type
_entity.pdbx_description
1 polymer ?
#
loop_
_entity_poly.entity_id
_entity_poly.type
_entity_poly.pdbx_seq_one_letter_code
_entity_poly.pdbx_strand_id
1 'polypeptide(L)'
;MKKPKRTIADLTRVRLTLTSLPKEDGGPHLRDRARDDFPAEPTGHGNSLGNPALNNYHERRDFSKTREPEGGTTMTEKGDYFVIHEHHARHPHYDLRLERGGVLKSWAVPKGIPGVPGEKHLAISVEDHPIEYGHFEGTIPEGEYGAGTVSIWDKGRYETKHWEDAKIEILFHGKRLEGHYLLVPFRRAGKNEWLIFKAGG
;
A
#
# COMPACT_ATOMS: atom_id res chain seq x y z
N MET A 1 55.41 -18.08 7.59
CA MET A 1 54.93 -16.82 6.96
C MET A 1 53.85 -16.19 7.84
N LYS A 2 54.14 -15.17 8.66
CA LYS A 2 53.91 -13.71 8.44
C LYS A 2 52.54 -13.32 7.80
N LYS A 3 51.52 -13.17 8.68
CA LYS A 3 50.59 -12.03 8.97
C LYS A 3 50.09 -11.09 7.82
N PRO A 4 49.00 -10.27 7.98
CA PRO A 4 48.05 -10.11 9.12
C PRO A 4 46.55 -9.86 8.81
N LYS A 5 45.77 -9.89 9.90
CA LYS A 5 44.45 -9.28 10.13
C LYS A 5 44.45 -7.77 9.81
N ARG A 6 43.32 -7.22 9.33
CA ARG A 6 43.06 -5.77 9.32
C ARG A 6 42.02 -5.41 10.38
N THR A 7 42.39 -4.46 11.24
CA THR A 7 41.56 -3.77 12.22
C THR A 7 41.50 -2.27 11.85
N ILE A 8 40.31 -1.70 12.05
CA ILE A 8 39.86 -0.36 12.51
C ILE A 8 40.83 0.83 12.42
N ALA A 9 40.23 2.00 12.11
CA ALA A 9 40.64 3.40 12.30
C ALA A 9 40.95 4.12 10.96
N ASP A 10 40.56 5.35 10.65
CA ASP A 10 39.72 6.42 11.26
C ASP A 10 39.74 7.60 10.23
N LEU A 11 39.04 8.71 10.52
CA LEU A 11 39.16 10.06 9.91
C LEU A 11 38.42 10.23 8.55
N THR A 12 37.61 11.25 8.26
CA THR A 12 37.59 12.64 8.74
C THR A 12 36.22 13.29 8.51
N ARG A 13 35.81 14.14 9.46
CA ARG A 13 34.77 15.19 9.36
C ARG A 13 34.69 15.91 8.01
N VAL A 14 33.48 16.23 7.57
CA VAL A 14 33.20 17.45 6.79
C VAL A 14 32.06 18.20 7.47
N ARG A 15 32.33 19.45 7.86
CA ARG A 15 31.41 20.38 8.52
C ARG A 15 31.16 21.56 7.56
N LEU A 16 29.88 21.84 7.31
CA LEU A 16 29.21 23.11 6.98
C LEU A 16 29.79 24.04 5.91
N THR A 17 28.96 24.44 4.95
CA THR A 17 28.65 25.87 4.74
C THR A 17 27.20 26.04 4.24
N LEU A 18 26.49 26.95 4.92
CA LEU A 18 25.17 27.49 4.58
C LEU A 18 25.43 28.81 3.85
N THR A 19 24.85 29.03 2.67
CA THR A 19 24.91 30.33 1.96
C THR A 19 23.61 30.48 1.17
N SER A 20 22.64 31.19 1.75
CA SER A 20 22.17 32.54 1.37
C SER A 20 21.25 32.56 0.14
N LEU A 21 19.95 32.77 0.42
CA LEU A 21 18.91 33.14 -0.54
C LEU A 21 19.06 34.61 -0.96
N PRO A 22 18.78 34.99 -2.22
CA PRO A 22 18.49 36.37 -2.56
C PRO A 22 16.99 36.70 -2.44
N LYS A 23 16.73 37.92 -1.98
CA LYS A 23 15.43 38.58 -1.80
C LYS A 23 14.89 39.13 -3.13
N GLU A 24 13.58 39.30 -3.15
CA GLU A 24 12.80 39.95 -4.19
C GLU A 24 13.06 41.45 -4.32
N ASP A 25 12.92 41.98 -5.53
CA ASP A 25 12.67 43.40 -5.80
C ASP A 25 11.48 43.51 -6.77
N GLY A 26 10.52 44.37 -6.41
CA GLY A 26 9.26 44.58 -7.13
C GLY A 26 9.20 45.88 -7.94
N GLY A 27 8.42 45.81 -9.03
CA GLY A 27 7.63 46.90 -9.62
C GLY A 27 8.17 47.57 -10.89
N PRO A 28 7.34 48.28 -11.70
CA PRO A 28 5.92 48.61 -11.48
C PRO A 28 4.95 48.29 -12.65
N HIS A 29 3.67 48.44 -12.32
CA HIS A 29 2.44 48.40 -13.13
C HIS A 29 2.50 48.96 -14.56
N LEU A 30 1.85 48.23 -15.49
CA LEU A 30 1.08 48.83 -16.57
C LEU A 30 -0.35 48.24 -16.58
N ARG A 31 -1.33 49.14 -16.62
CA ARG A 31 -2.77 48.85 -16.58
C ARG A 31 -3.37 48.71 -17.99
N ASP A 32 -4.46 47.96 -18.00
CA ASP A 32 -5.68 48.10 -18.81
C ASP A 32 -5.80 47.44 -20.20
N ARG A 33 -6.68 46.43 -20.19
CA ARG A 33 -7.75 46.09 -21.16
C ARG A 33 -7.33 45.50 -22.50
N ALA A 34 -7.63 44.21 -22.72
CA ALA A 34 -8.95 43.76 -23.19
C ALA A 34 -8.89 42.31 -23.70
N ARG A 35 -10.04 41.64 -23.59
CA ARG A 35 -10.48 40.42 -24.29
C ARG A 35 -10.18 39.09 -23.59
N ASP A 36 -11.19 38.70 -22.83
CA ASP A 36 -11.76 37.36 -22.77
C ASP A 36 -11.33 36.46 -23.94
N ASP A 37 -10.48 35.49 -23.63
CA ASP A 37 -10.31 34.23 -24.37
C ASP A 37 -9.62 33.23 -23.42
N PHE A 38 -10.32 32.91 -22.32
CA PHE A 38 -10.04 31.69 -21.57
C PHE A 38 -10.52 30.52 -22.45
N PRO A 39 -9.65 29.58 -22.85
CA PRO A 39 -10.13 28.39 -23.55
C PRO A 39 -11.13 27.67 -22.64
N ALA A 40 -12.30 27.40 -23.21
CA ALA A 40 -13.38 26.71 -22.53
C ALA A 40 -12.87 25.45 -21.83
N GLU A 41 -13.12 25.38 -20.52
CA GLU A 41 -13.09 24.14 -19.75
C GLU A 41 -13.78 23.03 -20.55
N PRO A 42 -13.14 21.87 -20.78
CA PRO A 42 -13.82 20.76 -21.41
C PRO A 42 -14.94 20.31 -20.47
N THR A 43 -16.18 20.63 -20.82
CA THR A 43 -17.39 20.08 -20.21
C THR A 43 -17.48 18.59 -20.57
N GLY A 44 -16.77 17.78 -19.78
CA GLY A 44 -16.80 16.33 -19.80
C GLY A 44 -17.08 15.81 -18.39
N HIS A 45 -18.31 15.34 -18.18
CA HIS A 45 -18.77 14.41 -17.15
C HIS A 45 -17.77 14.00 -16.04
N GLY A 46 -17.97 14.57 -14.83
CA GLY A 46 -17.85 13.84 -13.56
C GLY A 46 -16.47 13.43 -13.07
N ASN A 47 -15.49 14.33 -13.05
CA ASN A 47 -14.21 14.06 -12.38
C ASN A 47 -14.35 14.26 -10.86
N SER A 48 -14.78 13.22 -10.13
CA SER A 48 -14.40 13.09 -8.72
C SER A 48 -12.89 12.88 -8.72
N LEU A 49 -12.13 13.79 -8.10
CA LEU A 49 -10.67 13.65 -7.98
C LEU A 49 -10.37 12.30 -7.29
N GLY A 50 -10.05 11.28 -8.09
CA GLY A 50 -9.80 9.93 -7.61
C GLY A 50 -8.66 9.91 -6.59
N ASN A 51 -8.74 9.00 -5.61
CA ASN A 51 -7.66 8.82 -4.63
C ASN A 51 -6.37 8.45 -5.39
N PRO A 52 -5.31 9.28 -5.41
CA PRO A 52 -4.12 9.03 -6.21
C PRO A 52 -3.36 7.77 -5.79
N ALA A 53 -3.61 7.25 -4.58
CA ALA A 53 -3.08 5.96 -4.16
C ALA A 53 -3.60 4.78 -5.00
N LEU A 54 -4.73 4.94 -5.71
CA LEU A 54 -5.34 3.92 -6.55
C LEU A 54 -4.86 3.95 -8.01
N ASN A 55 -3.97 4.87 -8.41
CA ASN A 55 -3.51 4.96 -9.81
C ASN A 55 -2.93 3.63 -10.31
N ASN A 56 -2.04 3.00 -9.53
CA ASN A 56 -1.46 1.70 -9.91
C ASN A 56 -2.52 0.59 -9.96
N TYR A 57 -3.58 0.68 -9.17
CA TYR A 57 -4.69 -0.27 -9.22
C TYR A 57 -5.49 -0.09 -10.52
N HIS A 58 -5.86 1.15 -10.85
CA HIS A 58 -6.60 1.48 -12.08
C HIS A 58 -5.82 1.13 -13.34
N GLU A 59 -4.52 1.40 -13.39
CA GLU A 59 -3.65 1.07 -14.52
C GLU A 59 -3.57 -0.44 -14.81
N ARG A 60 -3.85 -1.28 -13.80
CA ARG A 60 -3.77 -2.74 -13.89
C ARG A 60 -5.14 -3.39 -14.07
N ARG A 61 -6.22 -2.63 -14.29
CA ARG A 61 -7.58 -3.16 -14.42
C ARG A 61 -8.28 -2.67 -15.67
N ASP A 62 -9.03 -3.59 -16.27
CA ASP A 62 -10.01 -3.30 -17.28
C ASP A 62 -11.42 -3.53 -16.69
N PHE A 63 -12.00 -2.46 -16.15
CA PHE A 63 -13.32 -2.48 -15.50
C PHE A 63 -14.49 -2.78 -16.45
N SER A 64 -14.25 -2.80 -17.76
CA SER A 64 -15.23 -3.30 -18.73
C SER A 64 -15.35 -4.83 -18.71
N LYS A 65 -14.35 -5.53 -18.15
CA LYS A 65 -14.29 -7.00 -18.12
C LYS A 65 -14.37 -7.57 -16.71
N THR A 66 -13.77 -6.90 -15.73
CA THR A 66 -13.80 -7.34 -14.35
C THR A 66 -15.01 -6.78 -13.60
N ARG A 67 -15.45 -7.50 -12.56
CA ARG A 67 -16.48 -7.03 -11.62
C ARG A 67 -15.87 -6.39 -10.37
N GLU A 68 -14.56 -6.19 -10.36
CA GLU A 68 -13.86 -5.49 -9.30
C GLU A 68 -14.31 -4.02 -9.24
N PRO A 69 -14.43 -3.43 -8.04
CA PRO A 69 -14.87 -2.05 -7.89
C PRO A 69 -13.81 -1.05 -8.38
N GLU A 70 -14.24 -0.02 -9.10
CA GLU A 70 -13.37 1.10 -9.51
C GLU A 70 -12.90 1.95 -8.32
N GLY A 71 -13.68 1.95 -7.23
CA GLY A 71 -13.47 2.83 -6.09
C GLY A 71 -14.19 4.17 -6.27
N GLY A 72 -14.71 4.70 -5.18
CA GLY A 72 -15.48 5.97 -5.18
C GLY A 72 -16.13 6.30 -3.85
N THR A 73 -16.11 5.34 -2.93
CA THR A 73 -16.67 5.41 -1.58
C THR A 73 -15.52 5.39 -0.58
N THR A 74 -15.43 6.44 0.23
CA THR A 74 -14.69 6.41 1.49
C THR A 74 -15.54 5.69 2.52
N MET A 75 -15.31 4.40 2.78
CA MET A 75 -15.91 3.73 3.94
C MET A 75 -14.94 3.67 5.13
N THR A 76 -15.53 4.03 6.28
CA THR A 76 -15.06 4.17 7.67
C THR A 76 -14.12 5.33 8.03
N GLU A 77 -14.55 6.15 9.00
CA GLU A 77 -13.73 7.20 9.61
C GLU A 77 -12.58 6.63 10.46
N LYS A 78 -12.62 5.32 10.80
CA LYS A 78 -11.67 4.72 11.74
C LYS A 78 -10.44 4.11 11.09
N GLY A 79 -10.50 3.66 9.84
CA GLY A 79 -9.34 3.07 9.17
C GLY A 79 -8.84 1.79 9.86
N ASP A 80 -9.76 0.95 10.35
CA ASP A 80 -9.45 -0.19 11.23
C ASP A 80 -10.03 -1.53 10.72
N TYR A 81 -10.51 -1.59 9.47
CA TYR A 81 -10.97 -2.84 8.85
C TYR A 81 -9.82 -3.67 8.27
N PHE A 82 -9.95 -4.99 8.33
CA PHE A 82 -9.14 -5.88 7.52
C PHE A 82 -9.99 -6.94 6.82
N VAL A 83 -9.45 -7.44 5.71
CA VAL A 83 -9.96 -8.62 5.02
C VAL A 83 -8.80 -9.50 4.58
N ILE A 84 -9.05 -10.80 4.57
CA ILE A 84 -8.17 -11.79 3.98
C ILE A 84 -8.98 -12.48 2.89
N HIS A 85 -8.55 -12.33 1.65
CA HIS A 85 -9.12 -13.08 0.56
C HIS A 85 -8.33 -14.37 0.34
N GLU A 86 -9.02 -15.45 0.05
CA GLU A 86 -8.44 -16.63 -0.58
C GLU A 86 -8.58 -16.48 -2.09
N HIS A 87 -7.44 -16.49 -2.78
CA HIS A 87 -7.36 -16.25 -4.20
C HIS A 87 -6.89 -17.53 -4.93
N HIS A 88 -7.84 -18.21 -5.57
CA HIS A 88 -7.61 -19.38 -6.42
C HIS A 88 -7.18 -18.95 -7.82
N ALA A 89 -5.99 -18.35 -7.91
CA ALA A 89 -5.26 -18.13 -9.15
C ALA A 89 -4.46 -19.39 -9.55
N ARG A 90 -3.63 -19.29 -10.61
CA ARG A 90 -2.70 -20.37 -11.01
C ARG A 90 -1.86 -20.91 -9.84
N HIS A 91 -1.45 -20.01 -8.95
CA HIS A 91 -0.87 -20.35 -7.66
C HIS A 91 -1.80 -19.82 -6.57
N PRO A 92 -2.51 -20.71 -5.85
CA PRO A 92 -3.35 -20.30 -4.74
C PRO A 92 -2.53 -19.51 -3.71
N HIS A 93 -3.10 -18.41 -3.24
CA HIS A 93 -2.50 -17.57 -2.21
C HIS A 93 -3.59 -16.85 -1.43
N TYR A 94 -3.19 -16.17 -0.36
CA TYR A 94 -4.07 -15.32 0.42
C TYR A 94 -3.69 -13.86 0.23
N ASP A 95 -4.65 -12.97 0.07
CA ASP A 95 -4.41 -11.53 0.05
C ASP A 95 -4.81 -10.93 1.40
N LEU A 96 -3.83 -10.52 2.20
CA LEU A 96 -4.05 -9.72 3.41
C LEU A 96 -4.22 -8.25 3.01
N ARG A 97 -5.31 -7.64 3.46
CA ARG A 97 -5.62 -6.25 3.16
C ARG A 97 -6.00 -5.50 4.42
N LEU A 98 -5.35 -4.38 4.69
CA LEU A 98 -5.53 -3.53 5.86
C LEU A 98 -6.01 -2.16 5.41
N GLU A 99 -7.18 -1.73 5.88
CA GLU A 99 -7.68 -0.38 5.64
C GLU A 99 -6.75 0.63 6.32
N ARG A 100 -6.19 1.57 5.56
CA ARG A 100 -5.35 2.65 6.07
C ARG A 100 -5.31 3.80 5.07
N GLY A 101 -5.57 5.02 5.54
CA GLY A 101 -5.44 6.22 4.71
C GLY A 101 -6.38 6.22 3.49
N GLY A 102 -7.59 5.68 3.64
CA GLY A 102 -8.60 5.65 2.58
C GLY A 102 -8.37 4.60 1.48
N VAL A 103 -7.45 3.65 1.69
CA VAL A 103 -7.21 2.50 0.80
C VAL A 103 -6.98 1.23 1.60
N LEU A 104 -6.99 0.09 0.91
CA LEU A 104 -6.56 -1.21 1.42
C LEU A 104 -5.09 -1.45 1.08
N LYS A 105 -4.21 -1.27 2.07
CA LYS A 105 -2.81 -1.69 2.00
C LYS A 105 -2.76 -3.21 1.90
N SER A 106 -2.17 -3.74 0.83
CA SER A 106 -2.37 -5.13 0.43
C SER A 106 -1.05 -5.90 0.31
N TRP A 107 -1.09 -7.18 0.73
CA TRP A 107 -0.01 -8.13 0.60
C TRP A 107 -0.51 -9.50 0.14
N ALA A 108 0.13 -10.07 -0.88
CA ALA A 108 -0.06 -11.46 -1.26
C ALA A 108 0.79 -12.37 -0.35
N VAL A 109 0.19 -13.39 0.24
CA VAL A 109 0.79 -14.32 1.21
C VAL A 109 0.64 -15.75 0.68
N PRO A 110 1.63 -16.27 -0.07
CA PRO A 110 1.50 -17.55 -0.77
C PRO A 110 1.23 -18.76 0.13
N LYS A 111 1.71 -18.72 1.38
CA LYS A 111 1.51 -19.80 2.36
C LYS A 111 0.39 -19.50 3.37
N GLY A 112 -0.40 -18.45 3.14
CA GLY A 112 -1.41 -17.98 4.10
C GLY A 112 -0.81 -17.30 5.32
N ILE A 113 -1.66 -16.82 6.21
CA ILE A 113 -1.23 -16.07 7.40
C ILE A 113 -0.93 -17.10 8.50
N PRO A 114 0.26 -17.08 9.13
CA PRO A 114 0.67 -18.13 10.06
C PRO A 114 -0.21 -18.11 11.32
N GLY A 115 -0.86 -19.22 11.66
CA GLY A 115 -1.75 -19.31 12.82
C GLY A 115 -1.03 -19.53 14.16
N VAL A 116 0.23 -19.97 14.11
CA VAL A 116 1.01 -20.35 15.30
C VAL A 116 2.23 -19.44 15.49
N PRO A 117 2.59 -19.09 16.74
CA PRO A 117 3.83 -18.36 17.00
C PRO A 117 5.07 -19.15 16.57
N GLY A 118 6.08 -18.44 16.05
CA GLY A 118 7.34 -19.04 15.59
C GLY A 118 7.41 -19.30 14.09
N GLU A 119 6.26 -19.39 13.40
CA GLU A 119 6.21 -19.45 11.94
C GLU A 119 6.36 -18.06 11.30
N LYS A 120 7.08 -17.99 10.19
CA LYS A 120 7.26 -16.77 9.40
C LYS A 120 6.91 -17.05 7.94
N HIS A 121 5.93 -16.34 7.42
CA HIS A 121 5.51 -16.46 6.03
C HIS A 121 5.92 -15.21 5.23
N LEU A 122 6.24 -15.41 3.95
CA LEU A 122 6.49 -14.32 3.02
C LEU A 122 5.17 -13.61 2.72
N ALA A 123 5.17 -12.29 2.82
CA ALA A 123 4.09 -11.40 2.44
C ALA A 123 4.62 -10.39 1.42
N ILE A 124 4.10 -10.39 0.20
CA ILE A 124 4.59 -9.58 -0.91
C ILE A 124 3.64 -8.39 -1.06
N SER A 125 4.14 -7.17 -0.85
CA SER A 125 3.36 -5.95 -1.03
C SER A 125 2.92 -5.82 -2.49
N VAL A 126 1.63 -5.60 -2.68
CA VAL A 126 0.98 -5.36 -3.98
C VAL A 126 0.32 -3.99 -3.99
N GLU A 127 -0.35 -3.64 -5.08
CA GLU A 127 -1.05 -2.36 -5.22
C GLU A 127 -2.05 -2.12 -4.09
N ASP A 128 -2.24 -0.85 -3.73
CA ASP A 128 -3.34 -0.44 -2.87
C ASP A 128 -4.67 -0.73 -3.57
N HIS A 129 -5.66 -1.21 -2.84
CA HIS A 129 -7.00 -1.50 -3.40
C HIS A 129 -8.03 -0.51 -2.86
N PRO A 130 -9.12 -0.25 -3.61
CA PRO A 130 -10.22 0.56 -3.09
C PRO A 130 -10.87 -0.11 -1.89
N ILE A 131 -11.46 0.67 -0.97
CA ILE A 131 -12.07 0.15 0.26
C ILE A 131 -13.17 -0.86 -0.05
N GLU A 132 -13.95 -0.61 -1.11
CA GLU A 132 -15.04 -1.47 -1.56
C GLU A 132 -14.56 -2.85 -2.00
N TYR A 133 -13.30 -2.96 -2.42
CA TYR A 133 -12.68 -4.25 -2.72
C TYR A 133 -12.67 -5.17 -1.49
N GLY A 134 -12.73 -4.59 -0.29
CA GLY A 134 -12.79 -5.32 0.97
C GLY A 134 -14.02 -6.22 1.14
N HIS A 135 -15.01 -6.08 0.26
CA HIS A 135 -16.23 -6.86 0.21
C HIS A 135 -16.39 -7.66 -1.08
N PHE A 136 -15.37 -7.66 -1.95
CA PHE A 136 -15.44 -8.32 -3.25
C PHE A 136 -15.30 -9.84 -3.10
N GLU A 137 -16.25 -10.56 -3.70
CA GLU A 137 -16.17 -12.00 -3.92
C GLU A 137 -16.63 -12.28 -5.35
N GLY A 138 -15.89 -13.12 -6.08
CA GLY A 138 -16.19 -13.38 -7.49
C GLY A 138 -15.00 -13.95 -8.24
N THR A 139 -15.18 -14.09 -9.56
CA THR A 139 -14.13 -14.58 -10.45
C THR A 139 -13.63 -13.42 -11.31
N ILE A 140 -12.31 -13.20 -11.28
CA ILE A 140 -11.61 -12.31 -12.19
C ILE A 140 -11.35 -13.10 -13.49
N PRO A 141 -11.81 -12.62 -14.66
CA PRO A 141 -11.72 -13.37 -15.91
C PRO A 141 -10.29 -13.78 -16.29
N GLU A 142 -10.16 -14.88 -17.04
CA GLU A 142 -8.87 -15.28 -17.60
C GLU A 142 -8.30 -14.20 -18.53
N GLY A 143 -6.98 -14.01 -18.49
CA GLY A 143 -6.30 -12.96 -19.26
C GLY A 143 -6.24 -11.61 -18.55
N GLU A 144 -7.08 -11.39 -17.55
CA GLU A 144 -7.02 -10.20 -16.71
C GLU A 144 -5.97 -10.34 -15.59
N TYR A 145 -5.50 -9.19 -15.10
CA TYR A 145 -4.55 -9.18 -14.00
C TYR A 145 -5.21 -9.71 -12.72
N GLY A 146 -4.61 -10.72 -12.10
CA GLY A 146 -5.21 -11.39 -10.95
C GLY A 146 -6.33 -12.36 -11.33
N ALA A 147 -6.33 -12.90 -12.55
CA ALA A 147 -7.27 -13.96 -12.96
C ALA A 147 -7.34 -15.11 -11.94
N GLY A 148 -8.56 -15.48 -11.57
CA GLY A 148 -8.83 -16.47 -10.54
C GLY A 148 -10.10 -16.17 -9.77
N THR A 149 -10.51 -17.12 -8.92
CA THR A 149 -11.64 -16.93 -8.01
C THR A 149 -11.15 -16.32 -6.70
N VAL A 150 -11.81 -15.27 -6.25
CA VAL A 150 -11.55 -14.54 -5.01
C VAL A 150 -12.74 -14.75 -4.08
N SER A 151 -12.46 -15.18 -2.85
CA SER A 151 -13.46 -15.35 -1.79
C SER A 151 -12.94 -14.79 -0.47
N ILE A 152 -13.82 -14.39 0.44
CA ILE A 152 -13.39 -13.87 1.75
C ILE A 152 -13.12 -15.05 2.68
N TRP A 153 -11.85 -15.23 3.05
CA TRP A 153 -11.43 -16.23 4.03
C TRP A 153 -11.72 -15.78 5.46
N ASP A 154 -11.38 -14.53 5.78
CA ASP A 154 -11.74 -13.89 7.06
C ASP A 154 -11.81 -12.37 6.89
N LYS A 155 -12.52 -11.71 7.82
CA LYS A 155 -12.60 -10.25 7.90
C LYS A 155 -12.91 -9.83 9.31
N GLY A 156 -12.54 -8.60 9.65
CA GLY A 156 -12.80 -8.07 10.98
C GLY A 156 -12.19 -6.70 11.17
N ARG A 157 -11.91 -6.39 12.44
CA ARG A 157 -11.25 -5.14 12.84
C ARG A 157 -9.81 -5.44 13.26
N TYR A 158 -8.94 -4.45 13.16
CA TYR A 158 -7.59 -4.54 13.68
C TYR A 158 -7.24 -3.30 14.50
N GLU A 159 -6.41 -3.45 15.52
CA GLU A 159 -5.82 -2.31 16.24
C GLU A 159 -4.39 -2.10 15.77
N THR A 160 -4.04 -0.85 15.46
CA THR A 160 -2.64 -0.48 15.19
C THR A 160 -1.89 -0.31 16.51
N LYS A 161 -0.82 -1.09 16.72
CA LYS A 161 0.15 -0.86 17.80
C LYS A 161 1.35 -0.06 17.31
N HIS A 162 1.76 -0.30 16.06
CA HIS A 162 2.84 0.42 15.41
C HIS A 162 2.65 0.38 13.89
N TRP A 163 2.95 1.48 13.19
CA TRP A 163 2.85 1.54 11.73
C TRP A 163 3.91 2.47 11.15
N GLU A 164 5.03 1.89 10.75
CA GLU A 164 6.14 2.58 10.08
C GLU A 164 6.67 1.71 8.92
N ASP A 165 7.41 2.32 7.98
CA ASP A 165 7.97 1.60 6.82
C ASP A 165 8.90 0.44 7.21
N ALA A 166 9.45 0.48 8.42
CA ALA A 166 10.34 -0.55 8.97
C ALA A 166 9.59 -1.68 9.69
N LYS A 167 8.34 -1.45 10.14
CA LYS A 167 7.59 -2.40 10.95
C LYS A 167 6.11 -1.99 11.04
N ILE A 168 5.24 -2.97 10.87
CA ILE A 168 3.81 -2.86 11.17
C ILE A 168 3.49 -3.87 12.28
N GLU A 169 2.80 -3.41 13.32
CA GLU A 169 2.39 -4.20 14.47
C GLU A 169 0.90 -4.01 14.71
N ILE A 170 0.14 -5.10 14.67
CA ILE A 170 -1.31 -5.07 14.66
C ILE A 170 -1.90 -6.19 15.52
N LEU A 171 -3.04 -5.89 16.15
CA LEU A 171 -3.86 -6.87 16.84
C LEU A 171 -5.09 -7.15 15.99
N PHE A 172 -5.25 -8.38 15.50
CA PHE A 172 -6.42 -8.78 14.71
C PHE A 172 -7.59 -9.23 15.59
N HIS A 173 -8.78 -8.83 15.19
CA HIS A 173 -10.07 -9.22 15.74
C HIS A 173 -10.97 -9.75 14.62
N GLY A 174 -10.57 -10.90 14.05
CA GLY A 174 -11.33 -11.66 13.05
C GLY A 174 -12.11 -12.82 13.66
N LYS A 175 -12.78 -13.59 12.80
CA LYS A 175 -13.42 -14.85 13.21
C LYS A 175 -12.44 -16.02 13.19
N ARG A 176 -11.44 -15.99 12.31
CA ARG A 176 -10.42 -17.04 12.14
C ARG A 176 -9.04 -16.53 12.55
N LEU A 177 -8.71 -15.30 12.18
CA LEU A 177 -7.46 -14.65 12.53
C LEU A 177 -7.66 -13.73 13.73
N GLU A 178 -7.04 -14.11 14.83
CA GLU A 178 -7.03 -13.31 16.05
C GLU A 178 -5.63 -13.19 16.64
N GLY A 179 -5.41 -12.12 17.41
CA GLY A 179 -4.20 -11.92 18.19
C GLY A 179 -3.15 -11.05 17.49
N HIS A 180 -1.95 -11.02 18.07
CA HIS A 180 -0.93 -10.03 17.77
C HIS A 180 0.03 -10.49 16.65
N TYR A 181 0.21 -9.65 15.62
CA TYR A 181 1.03 -9.94 14.44
C TYR A 181 1.96 -8.79 14.09
N LEU A 182 3.07 -9.16 13.45
CA LEU A 182 4.05 -8.24 12.92
C LEU A 182 4.22 -8.47 11.42
N LEU A 183 4.34 -7.37 10.67
CA LEU A 183 4.92 -7.36 9.34
C LEU A 183 6.25 -6.58 9.37
N VAL A 184 7.31 -7.18 8.85
CA VAL A 184 8.63 -6.53 8.75
C VAL A 184 9.19 -6.65 7.33
N PRO A 185 9.81 -5.61 6.77
CA PRO A 185 10.41 -5.71 5.44
C PRO A 185 11.53 -6.75 5.40
N PHE A 186 11.53 -7.58 4.37
CA PHE A 186 12.54 -8.59 4.10
C PHE A 186 13.35 -8.23 2.86
N ARG A 187 14.11 -7.13 3.00
CA ARG A 187 14.87 -6.50 1.91
C ARG A 187 15.88 -7.41 1.21
N ARG A 188 16.26 -8.53 1.84
CA ARG A 188 17.14 -9.55 1.24
C ARG A 188 16.44 -10.38 0.15
N ALA A 189 15.12 -10.49 0.18
CA ALA A 189 14.33 -11.18 -0.84
C ALA A 189 13.85 -10.22 -1.95
N GLY A 190 13.76 -8.93 -1.65
CA GLY A 190 13.53 -7.88 -2.64
C GLY A 190 12.94 -6.62 -2.03
N LYS A 191 12.46 -5.70 -2.89
CA LYS A 191 11.95 -4.39 -2.47
C LYS A 191 10.55 -4.44 -1.86
N ASN A 192 9.71 -5.38 -2.29
CA ASN A 192 8.29 -5.48 -1.94
C ASN A 192 8.04 -6.61 -0.92
N GLU A 193 9.06 -7.34 -0.54
CA GLU A 193 8.99 -8.53 0.28
C GLU A 193 8.98 -8.16 1.75
N TRP A 194 8.03 -8.73 2.49
CA TRP A 194 7.85 -8.63 3.92
C TRP A 194 7.77 -10.04 4.52
N LEU A 195 7.98 -10.14 5.83
CA LEU A 195 7.65 -11.32 6.61
C LEU A 195 6.48 -10.99 7.52
N ILE A 196 5.47 -11.86 7.54
CA ILE A 196 4.38 -11.85 8.51
C ILE A 196 4.57 -12.99 9.50
N PHE A 197 4.36 -12.70 10.79
CA PHE A 197 4.39 -13.70 11.86
C PHE A 197 3.56 -13.28 13.06
N LYS A 198 3.03 -14.28 13.77
CA LYS A 198 2.33 -14.09 15.03
C LYS A 198 3.34 -13.83 16.14
N ALA A 199 3.10 -12.82 16.97
CA ALA A 199 3.92 -12.55 18.14
C ALA A 199 3.85 -13.74 19.11
N GLY A 200 4.99 -14.09 19.72
CA GLY A 200 5.01 -15.00 20.86
C GLY A 200 4.36 -14.31 22.07
N GLY A 201 3.39 -14.98 22.68
CA GLY A 201 2.78 -14.56 23.94
C GLY A 201 3.68 -14.79 25.13
#